data_AF-A0AAU5Z357-F1
#
_entry.id   AF-A0AAU5Z357-F1
#
_cell.length_a   1.000
_cell.length_b   1.000
_cell.length_c   1.000
_cell.angle_alpha   90.00
_cell.angle_beta   90.00
_cell.angle_gamma   90.00
#
_symmetry.space_group_name_H-M   'P 1'
#
loop_
_entity.id
_entity.type
_entity.pdbx_description
1 polymer ?
#
loop_
_entity_poly.entity_id
_entity_poly.type
_entity_poly.pdbx_seq_one_letter_code
_entity_poly.pdbx_strand_id
1 'polypeptide(L)'
;MGHLSWSGAIRNRSTGAELPLEFVNHPPVIPAACATLPDQTTCTTPGDVVLFTPEFAAATPAGAGVEVVLDRRGCVLRTATTRGTTLTPSQTSLQATGQETVALLKVKGCVHTDLKVSNENGDKVPLHSGLYGVTGRYRLTANGEIVVPGGTGSFFDRNPRTIAGTTWDGKVVLATIDGRQTTSVGTTMNETAAVAKALGLRNSINLDGGGSTAMALQDGTVVNHPSGTGGAERAVGDAIVFVPGR
;
A
#
# COMPACT_ATOMS: atom_id res chain seq x y z
N MET A 1 -11.98 12.48 3.57
CA MET A 1 -11.29 11.39 4.29
C MET A 1 -12.35 10.36 4.64
N GLY A 2 -12.19 9.11 4.23
CA GLY A 2 -13.25 8.09 4.32
C GLY A 2 -12.69 6.69 4.07
N HIS A 3 -13.55 5.68 4.17
CA HIS A 3 -13.18 4.32 3.82
C HIS A 3 -13.18 4.15 2.30
N LEU A 4 -12.09 3.60 1.79
CA LEU A 4 -11.95 3.22 0.40
C LEU A 4 -11.90 1.70 0.31
N SER A 5 -12.58 1.16 -0.68
CA SER A 5 -12.45 -0.23 -1.10
C SER A 5 -11.86 -0.27 -2.50
N TRP A 6 -11.16 -1.34 -2.82
CA TRP A 6 -10.71 -1.58 -4.17
C TRP A 6 -10.92 -3.03 -4.57
N SER A 7 -11.03 -3.26 -5.87
CA SER A 7 -11.06 -4.59 -6.47
C SER A 7 -10.32 -4.57 -7.79
N GLY A 8 -9.61 -5.65 -8.09
CA GLY A 8 -8.90 -5.86 -9.34
C GLY A 8 -9.29 -7.17 -10.01
N ALA A 9 -9.25 -7.18 -11.34
CA ALA A 9 -9.29 -8.41 -12.13
C ALA A 9 -8.40 -8.30 -13.37
N ILE A 10 -7.88 -9.44 -13.82
CA ILE A 10 -7.25 -9.61 -15.13
C ILE A 10 -8.23 -10.36 -16.02
N ARG A 11 -8.60 -9.77 -17.15
CA ARG A 11 -9.53 -10.38 -18.11
C ARG A 11 -8.86 -10.62 -19.45
N ASN A 12 -8.91 -11.87 -19.92
CA ASN A 12 -8.46 -12.23 -21.25
C ASN A 12 -9.36 -11.58 -22.31
N ARG A 13 -8.76 -10.88 -23.29
CA ARG A 13 -9.52 -10.12 -24.29
C ARG A 13 -10.27 -11.01 -25.29
N SER A 14 -9.76 -12.22 -25.55
CA SER A 14 -10.34 -13.11 -26.55
C SER A 14 -11.33 -14.09 -25.93
N THR A 15 -11.01 -14.64 -24.75
CA THR A 15 -11.85 -15.68 -24.12
C THR A 15 -12.80 -15.12 -23.05
N GLY A 16 -12.57 -13.89 -22.59
CA GLY A 16 -13.31 -13.30 -21.47
C GLY A 16 -13.00 -13.93 -20.10
N ALA A 17 -12.12 -14.94 -20.04
CA ALA A 17 -11.70 -15.59 -18.80
C ALA A 17 -11.06 -14.59 -17.84
N GLU A 18 -11.37 -14.73 -16.56
CA GLU A 18 -10.94 -13.81 -15.50
C GLU A 18 -10.06 -14.49 -14.47
N LEU A 19 -9.11 -13.72 -13.96
CA LEU A 19 -8.36 -14.00 -12.75
C LEU A 19 -8.59 -12.84 -11.78
N PRO A 20 -8.76 -13.10 -10.48
CA PRO A 20 -8.71 -12.02 -9.51
C PRO A 20 -7.33 -11.35 -9.57
N LEU A 21 -7.29 -10.07 -9.19
CA LEU A 21 -6.05 -9.32 -9.01
C LEU A 21 -6.06 -8.76 -7.59
N GLU A 22 -5.32 -9.42 -6.71
CA GLU A 22 -5.28 -9.13 -5.27
C GLU A 22 -4.38 -7.94 -4.96
N PHE A 23 -3.34 -7.71 -5.76
CA PHE A 23 -2.41 -6.60 -5.53
C PHE A 23 -1.81 -6.01 -6.81
N VAL A 24 -1.33 -4.77 -6.67
CA VAL A 24 -0.44 -4.12 -7.64
C VAL A 24 0.85 -3.75 -6.91
N ASN A 25 2.00 -4.08 -7.49
CA ASN A 25 3.33 -3.74 -6.97
C ASN A 25 3.57 -4.21 -5.50
N HIS A 26 2.98 -5.34 -5.11
CA HIS A 26 3.14 -5.92 -3.78
C HIS A 26 3.81 -7.30 -3.90
N PRO A 27 4.92 -7.59 -3.21
CA PRO A 27 5.51 -8.93 -3.25
C PRO A 27 4.48 -10.00 -2.86
N PRO A 28 4.15 -10.97 -3.75
CA PRO A 28 3.14 -11.97 -3.45
C PRO A 28 3.61 -12.88 -2.31
N VAL A 29 2.68 -13.26 -1.45
CA VAL A 29 2.89 -14.21 -0.37
C VAL A 29 2.79 -15.62 -0.95
N ILE A 30 3.79 -16.44 -0.66
CA ILE A 30 3.73 -17.87 -0.99
C ILE A 30 3.08 -18.59 0.20
N PRO A 31 1.96 -19.30 0.01
CA PRO A 31 1.38 -20.10 1.09
C PRO A 31 2.42 -21.07 1.65
N ALA A 32 2.54 -21.17 2.96
CA ALA A 32 3.58 -22.00 3.60
C ALA A 32 3.52 -23.47 3.14
N ALA A 33 2.31 -24.01 2.94
CA ALA A 33 2.08 -25.36 2.42
C ALA A 33 2.60 -25.58 0.99
N CYS A 34 2.81 -24.50 0.23
CA CYS A 34 3.20 -24.54 -1.18
C CYS A 34 4.66 -24.13 -1.40
N ALA A 35 5.31 -23.51 -0.41
CA ALA A 35 6.67 -22.99 -0.52
C ALA A 35 7.72 -24.04 -0.92
N THR A 36 7.51 -25.30 -0.56
CA THR A 36 8.45 -26.41 -0.83
C THR A 36 8.01 -27.33 -1.96
N LEU A 37 6.87 -27.06 -2.62
CA LEU A 37 6.38 -27.89 -3.72
C LEU A 37 7.32 -27.77 -4.93
N PRO A 38 7.78 -28.90 -5.51
CA PRO A 38 8.58 -28.87 -6.74
C PRO A 38 7.83 -28.27 -7.92
N ASP A 39 6.52 -28.52 -7.98
CA ASP A 39 5.62 -27.96 -8.99
C ASP A 39 4.54 -27.12 -8.31
N GLN A 40 4.63 -25.81 -8.48
CA GLN A 40 3.73 -24.84 -7.87
C GLN A 40 2.30 -24.94 -8.40
N THR A 41 2.10 -25.53 -9.58
CA THR A 41 0.77 -25.72 -10.18
C THR A 41 -0.05 -26.81 -9.49
N THR A 42 0.56 -27.56 -8.56
CA THR A 42 -0.12 -28.58 -7.75
C THR A 42 -0.64 -28.04 -6.42
N CYS A 43 -0.31 -26.80 -6.07
CA CYS A 43 -0.79 -26.16 -4.85
C CYS A 43 -2.31 -25.96 -4.90
N THR A 44 -3.00 -26.28 -3.81
CA THR A 44 -4.45 -26.09 -3.66
C THR A 44 -4.81 -25.03 -2.63
N THR A 45 -3.81 -24.41 -2.00
CA THR A 45 -4.00 -23.32 -1.05
C THR A 45 -4.13 -22.00 -1.82
N PRO A 46 -5.12 -21.14 -1.51
CA PRO A 46 -5.21 -19.80 -2.07
C PRO A 46 -3.90 -19.02 -1.91
N GLY A 47 -3.43 -18.42 -2.99
CA GLY A 47 -2.31 -17.49 -3.03
C GLY A 47 -2.73 -16.14 -3.57
N ASP A 48 -1.75 -15.41 -4.09
CA ASP A 48 -1.94 -14.06 -4.61
C ASP A 48 -1.75 -14.03 -6.12
N VAL A 49 -2.51 -13.21 -6.83
CA VAL A 49 -2.22 -12.71 -8.17
C VAL A 49 -1.86 -11.23 -8.07
N VAL A 50 -0.70 -10.87 -8.63
CA VAL A 50 -0.14 -9.52 -8.52
C VAL A 50 0.28 -9.00 -9.88
N LEU A 51 -0.09 -7.74 -10.16
CA LEU A 51 0.41 -6.98 -11.29
C LEU A 51 1.64 -6.17 -10.86
N PHE A 52 2.77 -6.41 -11.52
CA PHE A 52 3.97 -5.59 -11.43
C PHE A 52 4.08 -4.66 -12.63
N THR A 53 4.34 -3.40 -12.31
CA THR A 53 4.56 -2.30 -13.24
C THR A 53 5.99 -1.78 -13.08
N PRO A 54 6.53 -1.03 -14.06
CA PRO A 54 7.87 -0.44 -13.97
C PRO A 54 8.10 0.43 -12.73
N GLU A 55 7.03 0.95 -12.10
CA GLU A 55 7.08 1.75 -10.89
C GLU A 55 7.51 0.97 -9.64
N PHE A 56 7.43 -0.36 -9.64
CA PHE A 56 7.88 -1.17 -8.51
C PHE A 56 9.42 -1.19 -8.41
N ALA A 57 10.06 -1.76 -9.43
CA ALA A 57 11.50 -1.87 -9.60
C ALA A 57 11.79 -2.42 -11.00
N ALA A 58 13.06 -2.35 -11.42
CA ALA A 58 13.51 -2.98 -12.66
C ALA A 58 13.35 -4.53 -12.63
N ALA A 59 13.39 -5.15 -11.44
CA ALA A 59 13.22 -6.58 -11.27
C ALA A 59 11.98 -6.90 -10.41
N THR A 60 11.19 -7.89 -10.85
CA THR A 60 10.06 -8.43 -10.09
C THR A 60 10.55 -9.36 -8.98
N PRO A 61 9.77 -9.54 -7.89
CA PRO A 61 10.14 -10.43 -6.80
C PRO A 61 10.36 -11.87 -7.29
N ALA A 62 11.50 -12.44 -6.91
CA ALA A 62 11.85 -13.81 -7.27
C ALA A 62 11.25 -14.84 -6.29
N GLY A 63 11.07 -16.08 -6.76
CA GLY A 63 10.70 -17.20 -5.92
C GLY A 63 9.74 -18.19 -6.57
N ALA A 64 9.13 -19.04 -5.75
CA ALA A 64 8.16 -20.02 -6.19
C ALA A 64 6.86 -19.34 -6.66
N GLY A 65 6.29 -19.82 -7.76
CA GLY A 65 5.05 -19.33 -8.36
C GLY A 65 5.15 -19.30 -9.89
N VAL A 66 4.17 -18.69 -10.55
CA VAL A 66 4.16 -18.50 -12.01
C VAL A 66 4.30 -17.02 -12.32
N GLU A 67 4.97 -16.70 -13.42
CA GLU A 67 5.10 -15.32 -13.91
C GLU A 67 4.80 -15.24 -15.41
N VAL A 68 3.98 -14.26 -15.79
CA VAL A 68 3.62 -13.95 -17.17
C VAL A 68 4.00 -12.51 -17.46
N VAL A 69 4.95 -12.30 -18.37
CA VAL A 69 5.36 -10.95 -18.80
C VAL A 69 4.56 -10.51 -20.00
N LEU A 70 4.09 -9.27 -19.94
CA LEU A 70 3.24 -8.61 -20.92
C LEU A 70 4.00 -7.48 -21.60
N ASP A 71 3.70 -7.27 -22.89
CA ASP A 71 4.14 -6.07 -23.61
C ASP A 71 3.31 -4.84 -23.25
N ARG A 72 3.67 -3.68 -23.84
CA ARG A 72 2.95 -2.41 -23.64
C ARG A 72 1.47 -2.44 -24.03
N ARG A 73 1.04 -3.42 -24.81
CA ARG A 73 -0.36 -3.61 -25.25
C ARG A 73 -1.10 -4.59 -24.35
N GLY A 74 -0.46 -5.16 -23.34
CA GLY A 74 -1.02 -6.18 -22.44
C GLY A 74 -1.02 -7.58 -23.05
N CYS A 75 -0.15 -7.86 -24.03
CA CYS A 75 -0.05 -9.16 -24.69
C CYS A 75 1.09 -9.99 -24.12
N VAL A 76 0.85 -11.29 -23.92
CA VAL A 76 1.83 -12.23 -23.36
C VAL A 76 3.06 -12.31 -24.26
N LEU A 77 4.22 -11.97 -23.70
CA LEU A 77 5.53 -12.14 -24.32
C LEU A 77 6.18 -13.45 -23.91
N ARG A 78 6.09 -13.79 -22.61
CA ARG A 78 6.63 -15.03 -22.06
C ARG A 78 5.92 -15.44 -20.79
N THR A 79 6.05 -16.72 -20.50
CA THR A 79 5.53 -17.35 -19.30
C THR A 79 6.65 -18.17 -18.66
N ALA A 80 6.76 -18.12 -17.34
CA ALA A 80 7.71 -18.89 -16.55
C ALA A 80 6.99 -19.60 -15.39
N THR A 81 7.46 -20.78 -15.03
CA THR A 81 6.98 -21.58 -13.89
C THR A 81 7.71 -21.25 -12.59
N THR A 82 8.47 -20.16 -12.59
CA THR A 82 9.07 -19.51 -11.43
C THR A 82 8.90 -18.00 -11.58
N ARG A 83 8.93 -17.31 -10.44
CA ARG A 83 8.87 -15.84 -10.38
C ARG A 83 10.27 -15.24 -10.31
N GLY A 84 10.39 -14.01 -10.78
CA GLY A 84 11.58 -13.19 -10.71
C GLY A 84 12.14 -12.90 -12.09
N THR A 85 12.06 -11.63 -12.49
CA THR A 85 12.55 -11.24 -13.80
C THR A 85 12.82 -9.76 -13.93
N THR A 86 13.66 -9.38 -14.89
CA THR A 86 13.86 -7.97 -15.24
C THR A 86 12.84 -7.53 -16.29
N LEU A 87 12.19 -6.40 -16.04
CA LEU A 87 11.25 -5.78 -16.96
C LEU A 87 11.93 -4.59 -17.66
N THR A 88 11.65 -4.44 -18.95
CA THR A 88 11.89 -3.15 -19.61
C THR A 88 10.83 -2.13 -19.18
N PRO A 89 11.06 -0.82 -19.34
CA PRO A 89 10.06 0.22 -19.01
C PRO A 89 8.73 0.09 -19.78
N SER A 90 8.70 -0.69 -20.86
CA SER A 90 7.50 -0.94 -21.65
C SER A 90 6.76 -2.23 -21.30
N GLN A 91 7.27 -2.99 -20.33
CA GLN A 91 6.73 -4.29 -19.93
C GLN A 91 6.08 -4.21 -18.56
N THR A 92 5.07 -5.04 -18.37
CA THR A 92 4.49 -5.35 -17.07
C THR A 92 4.55 -6.86 -16.84
N SER A 93 4.24 -7.31 -15.63
CA SER A 93 4.23 -8.72 -15.30
C SER A 93 3.07 -9.07 -14.40
N LEU A 94 2.49 -10.24 -14.60
CA LEU A 94 1.57 -10.88 -13.68
C LEU A 94 2.31 -12.00 -12.96
N GLN A 95 2.29 -11.99 -11.65
CA GLN A 95 2.78 -13.09 -10.82
C GLN A 95 1.61 -13.77 -10.12
N ALA A 96 1.66 -15.09 -10.00
CA ALA A 96 0.74 -15.85 -9.17
C ALA A 96 1.49 -16.79 -8.23
N THR A 97 0.98 -16.95 -7.01
CA THR A 97 1.33 -18.01 -6.05
C THR A 97 0.10 -18.85 -5.76
N GLY A 98 0.23 -19.92 -4.98
CA GLY A 98 -0.93 -20.69 -4.58
C GLY A 98 -1.60 -21.48 -5.71
N GLN A 99 -2.89 -21.74 -5.54
CA GLN A 99 -3.75 -22.42 -6.51
C GLN A 99 -3.96 -21.62 -7.82
N GLU A 100 -3.77 -20.30 -7.79
CA GLU A 100 -3.97 -19.39 -8.92
C GLU A 100 -2.90 -19.56 -10.00
N THR A 101 -1.77 -20.20 -9.67
CA THR A 101 -0.66 -20.51 -10.59
C THR A 101 -1.11 -21.25 -11.85
N VAL A 102 -2.00 -22.24 -11.71
CA VAL A 102 -2.55 -23.02 -12.84
C VAL A 102 -3.29 -22.12 -13.83
N ALA A 103 -4.09 -21.21 -13.29
CA ALA A 103 -4.96 -20.37 -14.09
C ALA A 103 -4.14 -19.27 -14.80
N LEU A 104 -3.15 -18.69 -14.12
CA LEU A 104 -2.21 -17.75 -14.74
C LEU A 104 -1.36 -18.41 -15.83
N LEU A 105 -0.87 -19.64 -15.63
CA LEU A 105 -0.05 -20.36 -16.61
C LEU A 105 -0.77 -20.59 -17.96
N LYS A 106 -2.11 -20.69 -17.91
CA LYS A 106 -2.99 -20.86 -19.07
C LYS A 106 -3.29 -19.56 -19.81
N VAL A 107 -2.91 -18.40 -19.28
CA VAL A 107 -3.12 -17.12 -19.96
C VAL A 107 -2.30 -17.07 -21.25
N LYS A 108 -2.99 -16.84 -22.37
CA LYS A 108 -2.43 -16.64 -23.72
C LYS A 108 -3.07 -15.42 -24.38
N GLY A 109 -2.42 -14.88 -25.40
CA GLY A 109 -2.92 -13.71 -26.11
C GLY A 109 -2.78 -12.44 -25.27
N CYS A 110 -3.81 -11.57 -25.30
CA CYS A 110 -3.77 -10.29 -24.62
C CYS A 110 -4.80 -10.22 -23.49
N VAL A 111 -4.44 -9.51 -22.41
CA VAL A 111 -5.27 -9.26 -21.25
C VAL A 111 -5.52 -7.76 -21.09
N HIS A 112 -6.55 -7.42 -20.31
CA HIS A 112 -6.69 -6.09 -19.74
C HIS A 112 -6.85 -6.20 -18.23
N THR A 113 -6.50 -5.11 -17.55
CA THR A 113 -6.61 -4.99 -16.11
C THR A 113 -7.79 -4.10 -15.79
N ASP A 114 -8.74 -4.64 -15.04
CA ASP A 114 -9.87 -3.90 -14.52
C ASP A 114 -9.58 -3.51 -13.07
N LEU A 115 -9.45 -2.21 -12.81
CA LEU A 115 -9.26 -1.66 -11.47
C LEU A 115 -10.47 -0.81 -11.10
N LYS A 116 -11.03 -1.05 -9.91
CA LYS A 116 -12.10 -0.24 -9.35
C LYS A 116 -11.72 0.19 -7.95
N VAL A 117 -11.82 1.48 -7.67
CA VAL A 117 -11.81 2.05 -6.33
C VAL A 117 -13.20 2.60 -6.04
N SER A 118 -13.73 2.33 -4.85
CA SER A 118 -15.04 2.81 -4.42
C SER A 118 -14.96 3.46 -3.04
N ASN A 119 -15.79 4.48 -2.81
CA ASN A 119 -15.93 5.11 -1.50
C ASN A 119 -16.78 4.25 -0.55
N GLU A 120 -16.98 4.76 0.67
CA GLU A 120 -17.79 4.12 1.72
C GLU A 120 -19.27 3.95 1.39
N ASN A 121 -19.78 4.67 0.39
CA ASN A 121 -21.15 4.53 -0.12
C ASN A 121 -21.25 3.53 -1.29
N GLY A 122 -20.11 2.97 -1.74
CA GLY A 122 -20.04 2.11 -2.92
C GLY A 122 -19.93 2.85 -4.25
N ASP A 123 -19.88 4.19 -4.24
CA ASP A 123 -19.70 4.97 -5.45
C ASP A 123 -18.29 4.79 -6.00
N LYS A 124 -18.17 4.66 -7.32
CA LYS A 124 -16.87 4.58 -7.99
C LYS A 124 -16.13 5.91 -7.81
N VAL A 125 -14.89 5.84 -7.33
CA VAL A 125 -13.95 6.97 -7.34
C VAL A 125 -13.32 7.06 -8.74
N PRO A 126 -13.52 8.16 -9.49
CA PRO A 126 -12.90 8.32 -10.80
C PRO A 126 -11.37 8.42 -10.65
N LEU A 127 -10.65 7.51 -11.28
CA LEU A 127 -9.19 7.55 -11.33
C LEU A 127 -8.75 8.44 -12.50
N HIS A 128 -7.89 9.42 -12.22
CA HIS A 128 -7.35 10.33 -13.23
C HIS A 128 -5.93 10.78 -12.86
N SER A 129 -5.20 11.31 -13.84
CA SER A 129 -3.92 11.97 -13.59
C SER A 129 -4.12 13.13 -12.62
N GLY A 130 -3.37 13.13 -11.52
CA GLY A 130 -3.48 14.14 -10.46
C GLY A 130 -4.33 13.72 -9.25
N LEU A 131 -4.97 12.56 -9.29
CA LEU A 131 -5.52 11.95 -8.07
C LEU A 131 -4.38 11.29 -7.29
N TYR A 132 -4.22 11.71 -6.03
CA TYR A 132 -3.29 11.11 -5.07
C TYR A 132 -4.06 10.57 -3.88
N GLY A 133 -3.58 9.47 -3.32
CA GLY A 133 -4.16 8.85 -2.14
C GLY A 133 -3.08 8.21 -1.29
N VAL A 134 -3.27 8.31 0.02
CA VAL A 134 -2.49 7.58 1.02
C VAL A 134 -3.49 6.90 1.97
N THR A 135 -3.15 5.69 2.38
CA THR A 135 -3.93 4.95 3.38
C THR A 135 -3.27 5.10 4.74
N GLY A 136 -4.07 5.36 5.76
CA GLY A 136 -3.66 5.30 7.15
C GLY A 136 -4.50 4.29 7.92
N ARG A 137 -4.31 4.24 9.24
CA ARG A 137 -5.08 3.39 10.14
C ARG A 137 -5.71 4.22 11.26
N TYR A 138 -7.02 4.05 11.41
CA TYR A 138 -7.93 4.78 12.29
C TYR A 138 -8.07 6.28 11.97
N ARG A 139 -9.33 6.70 11.85
CA ARG A 139 -9.68 8.11 11.84
C ARG A 139 -9.51 8.66 13.25
N LEU A 140 -8.82 9.78 13.37
CA LEU A 140 -8.59 10.47 14.63
C LEU A 140 -9.73 11.44 14.91
N THR A 141 -10.03 12.31 13.94
CA THR A 141 -11.17 13.24 13.99
C THR A 141 -12.08 13.12 12.77
N ALA A 142 -13.37 13.35 12.98
CA ALA A 142 -14.38 13.52 11.95
C ALA A 142 -15.29 14.70 12.31
N ASN A 143 -15.45 15.66 11.39
CA ASN A 143 -16.18 16.90 11.63
C ASN A 143 -15.76 17.64 12.92
N GLY A 144 -14.47 17.60 13.26
CA GLY A 144 -13.90 18.25 14.45
C GLY A 144 -14.03 17.43 15.74
N GLU A 145 -14.71 16.29 15.72
CA GLU A 145 -14.89 15.42 16.87
C GLU A 145 -13.97 14.21 16.84
N ILE A 146 -13.54 13.76 18.02
CA ILE A 146 -12.71 12.56 18.16
C ILE A 146 -13.56 11.32 17.86
N VAL A 147 -13.08 10.47 16.95
CA VAL A 147 -13.80 9.26 16.49
C VAL A 147 -12.96 7.99 16.56
N VAL A 148 -11.87 8.02 17.33
CA VAL A 148 -11.00 6.86 17.52
C VAL A 148 -11.79 5.72 18.15
N PRO A 149 -11.71 4.49 17.61
CA PRO A 149 -12.33 3.33 18.24
C PRO A 149 -11.58 2.94 19.52
N GLY A 150 -12.28 2.36 20.49
CA GLY A 150 -11.62 1.69 21.61
C GLY A 150 -10.75 0.53 21.12
N GLY A 151 -9.60 0.32 21.77
CA GLY A 151 -8.72 -0.79 21.45
C GLY A 151 -7.56 -0.94 22.42
N THR A 152 -6.84 -2.05 22.28
CA THR A 152 -5.75 -2.46 23.18
C THR A 152 -4.52 -2.91 22.39
N GLY A 153 -3.39 -3.06 23.08
CA GLY A 153 -2.14 -3.55 22.53
C GLY A 153 -1.24 -2.45 21.98
N SER A 154 -0.09 -2.87 21.43
CA SER A 154 1.03 -1.97 21.10
C SER A 154 0.66 -0.83 20.17
N PHE A 155 -0.37 -0.98 19.33
CA PHE A 155 -0.83 0.07 18.43
C PHE A 155 -1.60 1.19 19.16
N PHE A 156 -2.30 0.88 20.26
CA PHE A 156 -3.07 1.83 21.07
C PHE A 156 -2.25 2.45 22.21
N ASP A 157 -1.18 1.77 22.62
CA ASP A 157 -0.20 2.25 23.61
C ASP A 157 0.59 3.48 23.14
N ARG A 158 1.40 4.06 24.03
CA ARG A 158 2.22 5.22 23.71
C ARG A 158 3.29 4.90 22.66
N ASN A 159 3.23 5.61 21.54
CA ASN A 159 4.22 5.52 20.47
C ASN A 159 4.46 6.89 19.84
N PRO A 160 5.56 7.07 19.10
CA PRO A 160 5.65 8.11 18.08
C PRO A 160 4.51 7.96 17.07
N ARG A 161 4.00 9.08 16.56
CA ARG A 161 2.82 9.13 15.68
C ARG A 161 3.05 10.08 14.52
N THR A 162 2.40 9.77 13.41
CA THR A 162 2.32 10.62 12.24
C THR A 162 0.84 10.86 11.94
N ILE A 163 0.44 12.12 11.79
CA ILE A 163 -0.94 12.56 11.57
C ILE A 163 -1.02 13.27 10.23
N ALA A 164 -2.05 12.96 9.46
CA ALA A 164 -2.48 13.79 8.34
C ALA A 164 -3.93 14.22 8.55
N GLY A 165 -4.25 15.46 8.19
CA GLY A 165 -5.61 15.96 8.31
C GLY A 165 -5.86 17.24 7.54
N THR A 166 -7.11 17.70 7.62
CA THR A 166 -7.56 18.95 7.02
C THR A 166 -8.26 19.81 8.06
N THR A 167 -8.02 21.11 8.02
CA THR A 167 -8.71 22.12 8.84
C THR A 167 -10.04 22.53 8.19
N TRP A 168 -10.81 23.36 8.88
CA TRP A 168 -12.09 23.87 8.37
C TRP A 168 -11.95 24.76 7.14
N ASP A 169 -10.86 25.52 7.03
CA ASP A 169 -10.52 26.37 5.88
C ASP A 169 -9.78 25.60 4.75
N GLY A 170 -9.72 24.26 4.84
CA GLY A 170 -9.22 23.40 3.78
C GLY A 170 -7.70 23.26 3.71
N LYS A 171 -6.94 23.76 4.70
CA LYS A 171 -5.50 23.51 4.78
C LYS A 171 -5.23 22.04 5.08
N VAL A 172 -4.23 21.47 4.42
CA VAL A 172 -3.66 20.17 4.78
C VAL A 172 -2.63 20.38 5.88
N VAL A 173 -2.71 19.56 6.92
CA VAL A 173 -1.76 19.56 8.03
C VAL A 173 -1.15 18.18 8.15
N LEU A 174 0.17 18.14 8.20
CA LEU A 174 0.97 16.98 8.55
C LEU A 174 1.62 17.27 9.91
N ALA A 175 1.57 16.33 10.83
CA ALA A 175 2.17 16.48 12.15
C ALA A 175 2.84 15.18 12.58
N THR A 176 3.97 15.31 13.27
CA THR A 176 4.69 14.20 13.89
C THR A 176 4.75 14.41 15.40
N ILE A 177 4.64 13.31 16.14
CA ILE A 177 4.82 13.27 17.60
C ILE A 177 5.96 12.30 17.85
N ASP A 178 7.07 12.79 18.43
CA ASP A 178 8.18 11.92 18.84
C ASP A 178 7.76 10.98 19.97
N GLY A 179 8.48 9.87 20.14
CA GLY A 179 8.18 8.91 21.20
C GLY A 179 9.31 7.95 21.50
N ARG A 180 9.12 7.10 22.52
CA ARG A 180 10.10 6.10 23.01
C ARG A 180 11.44 6.70 23.44
N GLN A 181 11.41 7.94 23.90
CA GLN A 181 12.58 8.70 24.35
C GLN A 181 12.30 9.32 25.72
N THR A 182 13.34 9.64 26.48
CA THR A 182 13.19 10.31 27.78
C THR A 182 12.62 11.72 27.63
N THR A 183 12.87 12.37 26.50
CA THR A 183 12.38 13.71 26.13
C THR A 183 10.97 13.69 25.54
N SER A 184 10.55 12.58 24.93
CA SER A 184 9.18 12.36 24.49
C SER A 184 8.80 10.88 24.60
N VAL A 185 7.78 10.60 25.41
CA VAL A 185 7.27 9.24 25.61
C VAL A 185 6.31 8.80 24.49
N GLY A 186 5.88 9.72 23.63
CA GLY A 186 4.86 9.46 22.61
C GLY A 186 3.44 9.46 23.16
N THR A 187 2.47 9.12 22.32
CA THR A 187 1.05 9.25 22.62
C THR A 187 0.28 7.97 22.39
N THR A 188 -0.72 7.73 23.26
CA THR A 188 -1.77 6.74 23.00
C THR A 188 -2.64 7.20 21.82
N MET A 189 -3.45 6.32 21.25
CA MET A 189 -4.32 6.71 20.14
C MET A 189 -5.32 7.83 20.52
N ASN A 190 -5.86 7.81 21.74
CA ASN A 190 -6.76 8.85 22.23
C ASN A 190 -6.04 10.20 22.42
N GLU A 191 -4.82 10.17 22.94
CA GLU A 191 -3.98 11.37 23.06
C GLU A 191 -3.61 11.93 21.68
N THR A 192 -3.32 11.06 20.71
CA THR A 192 -3.07 11.44 19.31
C THR A 192 -4.27 12.17 18.73
N ALA A 193 -5.48 11.67 18.98
CA ALA A 193 -6.71 12.33 18.52
C ALA A 193 -6.99 13.64 19.26
N ALA A 194 -6.66 13.73 20.54
CA ALA A 194 -6.72 14.99 21.29
C ALA A 194 -5.77 16.03 20.70
N VAL A 195 -4.54 15.65 20.31
CA VAL A 195 -3.61 16.53 19.60
C VAL A 195 -4.19 16.96 18.24
N ALA A 196 -4.74 16.02 17.46
CA ALA A 196 -5.39 16.35 16.18
C ALA A 196 -6.55 17.35 16.35
N LYS A 197 -7.39 17.17 17.38
CA LYS A 197 -8.47 18.11 17.70
C LYS A 197 -7.91 19.48 18.14
N ALA A 198 -6.88 19.51 18.98
CA ALA A 198 -6.23 20.74 19.43
C ALA A 198 -5.56 21.52 18.28
N LEU A 199 -5.02 20.82 17.27
CA LEU A 199 -4.51 21.41 16.03
C LEU A 199 -5.63 21.92 15.08
N GLY A 200 -6.91 21.78 15.46
CA GLY A 200 -8.04 22.24 14.65
C GLY A 200 -8.36 21.36 13.45
N LEU A 201 -7.93 20.08 13.45
CA LEU A 201 -8.18 19.18 12.33
C LEU A 201 -9.65 18.74 12.31
N ARG A 202 -10.39 19.18 11.28
CA ARG A 202 -11.77 18.78 11.01
C ARG A 202 -11.85 17.29 10.70
N ASN A 203 -11.02 16.81 9.78
CA ASN A 203 -10.91 15.39 9.46
C ASN A 203 -9.45 14.98 9.48
N SER A 204 -9.11 13.95 10.24
CA SER A 204 -7.73 13.47 10.35
C SER A 204 -7.63 11.95 10.49
N ILE A 205 -6.48 11.42 10.10
CA ILE A 205 -6.15 9.99 10.12
C ILE A 205 -4.76 9.82 10.71
N ASN A 206 -4.57 8.74 11.47
CA ASN A 206 -3.25 8.33 11.90
C ASN A 206 -2.56 7.55 10.75
N LEU A 207 -1.35 7.96 10.39
CA LEU A 207 -0.49 7.28 9.42
C LEU A 207 0.44 6.27 10.14
N ASP A 208 1.40 5.71 9.41
CA ASP A 208 2.41 4.85 10.05
C ASP A 208 3.20 5.62 11.11
N GLY A 209 3.54 4.94 12.19
CA GLY A 209 4.09 5.52 13.40
C GLY A 209 5.30 4.76 13.93
N GLY A 210 5.57 4.91 15.23
CA GLY A 210 6.72 4.24 15.85
C GLY A 210 8.04 4.69 15.21
N GLY A 211 8.93 3.74 14.92
CA GLY A 211 10.22 4.04 14.30
C GLY A 211 10.13 4.65 12.90
N SER A 212 8.97 4.61 12.25
CA SER A 212 8.72 5.21 10.94
C SER A 212 8.37 6.71 11.01
N THR A 213 8.05 7.25 12.19
CA THR A 213 7.71 8.67 12.33
C THR A 213 8.94 9.53 12.07
N ALA A 214 8.92 10.22 10.93
CA ALA A 214 9.91 11.20 10.53
C ALA A 214 9.24 12.35 9.77
N MET A 215 9.74 13.57 9.98
CA MET A 215 9.41 14.74 9.17
C MET A 215 10.71 15.41 8.74
N ALA A 216 10.82 15.69 7.45
CA ALA A 216 11.97 16.38 6.87
C ALA A 216 11.54 17.64 6.13
N LEU A 217 12.41 18.64 6.12
CA LEU A 217 12.29 19.82 5.28
C LEU A 217 12.70 19.50 3.84
N GLN A 218 12.45 20.43 2.93
CA GLN A 218 12.75 20.27 1.50
C GLN A 218 14.24 20.02 1.22
N ASP A 219 15.14 20.49 2.10
CA ASP A 219 16.58 20.26 2.01
C ASP A 219 17.02 18.88 2.58
N GLY A 220 16.07 18.06 3.05
CA GLY A 220 16.32 16.76 3.66
C GLY A 220 16.61 16.82 5.16
N THR A 221 16.61 18.00 5.79
CA THR A 221 16.82 18.12 7.24
C THR A 221 15.66 17.52 8.01
N VAL A 222 15.92 16.45 8.76
CA VAL A 222 14.94 15.85 9.68
C VAL A 222 14.74 16.78 10.89
N VAL A 223 13.48 17.12 11.18
CA VAL A 223 13.12 18.13 12.20
C VAL A 223 12.55 17.53 13.49
N ASN A 224 12.36 16.21 13.53
CA ASN A 224 11.93 15.47 14.71
C ASN A 224 13.03 14.49 15.15
N HIS A 225 12.78 13.66 16.18
CA HIS A 225 13.72 12.65 16.66
C HIS A 225 13.20 11.24 16.35
N PRO A 226 13.59 10.63 15.23
CA PRO A 226 13.19 9.27 14.88
C PRO A 226 13.52 8.24 15.97
N SER A 227 12.65 7.25 16.12
CA SER A 227 12.81 6.19 17.12
C SER A 227 13.07 4.81 16.48
N GLY A 228 13.75 4.78 15.33
CA GLY A 228 14.16 3.54 14.69
C GLY A 228 15.20 2.78 15.52
N THR A 229 15.73 1.70 14.96
CA THR A 229 16.74 0.89 15.64
C THR A 229 17.95 1.75 16.00
N GLY A 230 18.35 1.76 17.27
CA GLY A 230 19.45 2.61 17.76
C GLY A 230 19.16 4.12 17.75
N GLY A 231 17.89 4.54 17.61
CA GLY A 231 17.50 5.96 17.52
C GLY A 231 17.68 6.56 16.12
N ALA A 232 17.88 5.74 15.10
CA ALA A 232 18.05 6.18 13.72
C ALA A 232 16.72 6.41 13.00
N GLU A 233 16.77 7.14 11.87
CA GLU A 233 15.71 7.15 10.87
C GLU A 233 15.52 5.75 10.27
N ARG A 234 14.28 5.38 9.96
CA ARG A 234 13.92 4.08 9.40
C ARG A 234 13.54 4.22 7.92
N ALA A 235 14.03 3.32 7.07
CA ALA A 235 13.53 3.19 5.71
C ALA A 235 12.04 2.83 5.68
N VAL A 236 11.25 3.61 4.95
CA VAL A 236 9.80 3.46 4.79
C VAL A 236 9.44 3.12 3.34
N GLY A 237 8.25 2.58 3.11
CA GLY A 237 7.77 2.20 1.78
C GLY A 237 7.23 3.36 0.94
N ASP A 238 6.76 4.43 1.61
CA ASP A 238 6.17 5.61 0.98
C ASP A 238 6.24 6.84 1.91
N ALA A 239 6.03 8.02 1.34
CA ALA A 239 5.98 9.29 2.07
C ALA A 239 5.00 10.27 1.42
N ILE A 240 4.44 11.18 2.22
CA ILE A 240 3.70 12.34 1.73
C ILE A 240 4.70 13.48 1.57
N VAL A 241 4.87 13.95 0.35
CA VAL A 241 5.82 15.01 0.02
C VAL A 241 5.06 16.22 -0.51
N PHE A 242 5.36 17.39 0.06
CA PHE A 242 4.92 18.66 -0.51
C PHE A 242 5.87 19.06 -1.64
N VAL A 243 5.35 19.24 -2.85
CA VAL A 243 6.10 19.68 -4.02
C VAL A 243 5.59 21.07 -4.43
N PRO A 244 6.40 22.13 -4.32
CA PRO A 244 5.99 23.47 -4.76
C PRO A 244 5.68 23.51 -6.26
N GLY A 245 4.55 24.11 -6.64
CA GLY A 245 4.32 24.60 -8.01
C GLY A 245 4.20 23.55 -9.13
N ARG A 246 3.34 22.55 -8.95
CA ARG A 246 2.64 21.96 -10.12
C ARG A 246 1.38 22.75 -10.42
#